data_AF-A0A1I1DX28-F1
#
_entry.id   AF-A0A1I1DX28-F1
#
_cell.length_a   1.000
_cell.length_b   1.000
_cell.length_c   1.000
_cell.angle_alpha   90.00
_cell.angle_beta   90.00
_cell.angle_gamma   90.00
#
_symmetry.space_group_name_H-M   'P 1'
#
loop_
_entity.id
_entity.type
_entity.pdbx_description
1 polymer ?
#
loop_
_entity_poly.entity_id
_entity_poly.type
_entity_poly.pdbx_seq_one_letter_code
_entity_poly.pdbx_strand_id
1 'polypeptide(L)'
;MEGTLLYWNHEELFWYKRIAIIVQLRWKENTNTNLLSHVILDNKNYNEFFVQKAIGWILREYSKTNPDWIYNFINIHSLKITTREVSKISEILTSSSSSTVSYINTKSKVIFLTKYQAFTI
;
A
#
# COMPACT_ATOMS: atom_id res chain seq x y z
N MET A 1 -15.97 -5.93 -16.13
CA MET A 1 -15.72 -5.79 -14.68
C MET A 1 -14.88 -4.56 -14.37
N GLU A 2 -13.73 -4.36 -15.04
CA GLU A 2 -12.85 -3.20 -14.84
C GLU A 2 -13.56 -1.84 -15.00
N GLY A 3 -14.35 -1.65 -16.06
CA GLY A 3 -15.11 -0.40 -16.26
C GLY A 3 -16.09 -0.06 -15.13
N THR A 4 -16.71 -1.06 -14.50
CA THR A 4 -17.60 -0.86 -13.34
C THR A 4 -16.84 -0.40 -12.10
N LEU A 5 -15.63 -0.94 -11.89
CA LEU A 5 -14.78 -0.59 -10.74
C LEU A 5 -14.24 0.83 -10.87
N LEU A 6 -13.86 1.24 -12.09
CA LEU A 6 -13.46 2.62 -12.37
C LEU A 6 -14.63 3.58 -12.17
N TYR A 7 -15.83 3.23 -12.65
CA TYR A 7 -17.03 4.01 -12.42
C TYR A 7 -17.31 4.21 -10.91
N TRP A 8 -17.31 3.12 -10.13
CA TRP A 8 -17.46 3.18 -8.67
C TRP A 8 -16.34 3.94 -7.96
N ASN A 9 -15.15 3.98 -8.53
CA ASN A 9 -14.04 4.75 -7.97
C ASN A 9 -14.30 6.27 -7.99
N HIS A 10 -15.10 6.75 -8.92
CA HIS A 10 -15.42 8.17 -9.08
C HIS A 10 -16.71 8.60 -8.37
N GLU A 11 -17.48 7.66 -7.83
CA GLU A 11 -18.69 7.97 -7.05
C GLU A 11 -18.38 8.75 -5.76
N GLU A 12 -19.31 9.60 -5.33
CA GLU A 12 -19.15 10.45 -4.14
C GLU A 12 -19.17 9.64 -2.84
N LEU A 13 -19.94 8.55 -2.80
CA LEU A 13 -20.05 7.69 -1.61
C LEU A 13 -18.78 6.85 -1.44
N PHE A 14 -18.12 7.02 -0.31
CA PHE A 14 -16.86 6.35 0.01
C PHE A 14 -16.95 4.81 0.01
N TRP A 15 -18.14 4.24 0.16
CA TRP A 15 -18.35 2.80 0.09
C TRP A 15 -18.01 2.23 -1.30
N TYR A 16 -18.32 2.94 -2.38
CA TYR A 16 -17.98 2.52 -3.74
C TYR A 16 -16.47 2.54 -3.99
N LYS A 17 -15.80 3.60 -3.53
CA LYS A 17 -14.32 3.70 -3.52
C LYS A 17 -13.70 2.53 -2.76
N ARG A 18 -14.22 2.22 -1.57
CA ARG A 18 -13.75 1.10 -0.76
C ARG A 18 -13.90 -0.23 -1.50
N ILE A 19 -15.05 -0.48 -2.14
CA ILE A 19 -15.30 -1.71 -2.91
C ILE A 19 -14.30 -1.80 -4.07
N ALA A 20 -14.10 -0.71 -4.81
CA ALA A 20 -13.13 -0.66 -5.92
C ALA A 20 -11.71 -1.03 -5.46
N ILE A 21 -11.31 -0.64 -4.25
CA ILE A 21 -9.99 -0.96 -3.67
C ILE A 21 -9.89 -2.44 -3.25
N ILE A 22 -10.89 -2.99 -2.55
CA ILE A 22 -10.77 -4.32 -1.91
C ILE A 22 -11.20 -5.49 -2.81
N VAL A 23 -11.78 -5.24 -3.97
CA VAL A 23 -12.30 -6.31 -4.85
C VAL A 23 -11.23 -7.34 -5.24
N GLN A 24 -9.97 -6.90 -5.36
CA GLN A 24 -8.84 -7.75 -5.75
C GLN A 24 -8.14 -8.43 -4.56
N LEU A 25 -8.65 -8.31 -3.33
CA LEU A 25 -7.97 -8.73 -2.11
C LEU A 25 -7.53 -10.20 -2.10
N ARG A 26 -8.27 -11.09 -2.77
CA ARG A 26 -7.99 -12.54 -2.79
C ARG A 26 -7.44 -13.04 -4.12
N TRP A 27 -7.10 -12.15 -5.04
CA TRP A 27 -6.71 -12.52 -6.40
C TRP A 27 -5.27 -13.03 -6.49
N LYS A 28 -4.40 -12.70 -5.52
CA LYS A 28 -3.00 -13.15 -5.46
C LYS A 28 -2.31 -12.90 -6.80
N GLU A 29 -1.77 -13.93 -7.45
CA GLU A 29 -1.04 -13.82 -8.73
C GLU A 29 -1.89 -13.23 -9.86
N ASN A 30 -3.22 -13.37 -9.79
CA ASN A 30 -4.16 -12.83 -10.78
C ASN A 30 -4.50 -11.35 -10.54
N THR A 31 -3.88 -10.69 -9.55
CA THR A 31 -4.13 -9.26 -9.28
C THR A 31 -3.70 -8.42 -10.47
N ASN A 32 -4.62 -7.62 -11.01
CA ASN A 32 -4.32 -6.62 -12.03
C ASN A 32 -3.69 -5.40 -11.35
N THR A 33 -2.36 -5.35 -11.39
CA THR A 33 -1.55 -4.29 -10.78
C THR A 33 -1.78 -2.91 -11.41
N ASN A 34 -2.13 -2.85 -12.70
CA ASN A 34 -2.48 -1.58 -13.35
C ASN A 34 -3.75 -0.99 -12.74
N LEU A 35 -4.81 -1.80 -12.65
CA LEU A 35 -6.07 -1.38 -12.03
C LEU A 35 -5.88 -1.05 -10.54
N LEU A 36 -5.12 -1.87 -9.82
CA LEU A 36 -4.83 -1.65 -8.40
C LEU A 36 -4.11 -0.31 -8.18
N SER A 37 -3.08 -0.05 -8.99
CA SER A 37 -2.32 1.19 -8.91
C SER A 37 -3.21 2.42 -9.17
N HIS A 38 -4.05 2.36 -10.20
CA HIS A 38 -4.95 3.45 -10.58
C HIS A 38 -5.93 3.79 -9.45
N VAL A 39 -6.64 2.78 -8.94
CA VAL A 39 -7.63 2.95 -7.87
C VAL A 39 -6.98 3.46 -6.57
N ILE A 40 -5.76 3.01 -6.23
CA ILE A 40 -5.05 3.54 -5.05
C ILE A 40 -4.63 4.99 -5.27
N LEU A 41 -4.08 5.33 -6.43
CA LEU A 41 -3.56 6.67 -6.70
C LEU A 41 -4.66 7.73 -6.70
N ASP A 42 -5.83 7.41 -7.24
CA ASP A 42 -7.00 8.30 -7.24
C ASP A 42 -7.48 8.62 -5.82
N ASN A 43 -7.34 7.66 -4.89
CA ASN A 43 -7.83 7.81 -3.53
C ASN A 43 -6.73 8.09 -2.49
N LYS A 44 -5.46 8.21 -2.90
CA LYS A 44 -4.34 8.36 -1.96
C LYS A 44 -4.47 9.58 -1.04
N ASN A 45 -5.12 10.64 -1.53
CA ASN A 45 -5.35 11.89 -0.80
C ASN A 45 -6.79 12.01 -0.26
N TYR A 46 -7.64 10.99 -0.45
CA TYR A 46 -9.02 11.02 0.00
C TYR A 46 -9.07 10.82 1.53
N ASN A 47 -9.51 11.84 2.25
CA ASN A 47 -9.44 11.91 3.71
C ASN A 47 -10.60 11.16 4.40
N GLU A 48 -10.82 9.91 4.02
CA GLU A 48 -11.82 9.04 4.63
C GLU A 48 -11.13 7.83 5.26
N PHE A 49 -11.40 7.60 6.55
CA PHE A 49 -10.77 6.57 7.35
C PHE A 49 -10.95 5.18 6.73
N PHE A 50 -12.16 4.85 6.28
CA PHE A 50 -12.46 3.52 5.72
C PHE A 50 -11.77 3.28 4.37
N VAL A 51 -11.54 4.32 3.58
CA VAL A 51 -10.83 4.22 2.29
C VAL A 51 -9.34 4.04 2.53
N GLN A 52 -8.73 4.83 3.42
CA GLN A 52 -7.32 4.68 3.77
C GLN A 52 -7.01 3.31 4.39
N LYS A 53 -7.93 2.77 5.20
CA LYS A 53 -7.82 1.40 5.73
C LYS A 53 -7.90 0.33 4.65
N ALA A 54 -8.74 0.52 3.64
CA ALA A 54 -8.83 -0.40 2.51
C ALA A 54 -7.52 -0.43 1.71
N ILE A 55 -6.92 0.73 1.44
CA ILE A 55 -5.61 0.84 0.76
C ILE A 55 -4.53 0.10 1.56
N GLY A 56 -4.44 0.33 2.86
CA GLY A 56 -3.48 -0.38 3.71
C GLY A 56 -3.67 -1.91 3.67
N TRP A 57 -4.91 -2.37 3.73
CA TRP A 57 -5.22 -3.81 3.73
C TRP A 57 -4.85 -4.47 2.40
N ILE A 58 -5.20 -3.88 1.25
CA ILE A 58 -4.88 -4.46 -0.06
C ILE A 58 -3.37 -4.50 -0.30
N LEU A 59 -2.64 -3.44 0.09
CA LEU A 59 -1.18 -3.40 -0.03
C LEU A 59 -0.52 -4.49 0.82
N ARG A 60 -0.96 -4.63 2.07
CA ARG A 60 -0.45 -5.68 2.97
C ARG A 60 -0.78 -7.08 2.47
N GLU A 61 -1.98 -7.29 1.93
CA GLU A 61 -2.36 -8.62 1.45
C GLU A 61 -1.57 -8.97 0.19
N TYR A 62 -1.45 -8.03 -0.75
CA TYR A 62 -0.72 -8.25 -1.99
C TYR A 62 0.80 -8.36 -1.79
N SER A 63 1.36 -7.75 -0.73
CA SER A 63 2.79 -7.89 -0.42
C SER A 63 3.20 -9.32 -0.09
N LYS A 64 2.26 -10.19 0.29
CA LYS A 64 2.52 -11.63 0.48
C LYS A 64 2.70 -12.37 -0.85
N THR A 65 2.18 -11.81 -1.95
CA THR A 65 2.29 -12.37 -3.28
C THR A 65 3.41 -11.72 -4.07
N ASN A 66 3.47 -10.39 -4.09
CA ASN A 66 4.50 -9.65 -4.82
C ASN A 66 5.09 -8.52 -3.94
N PRO A 67 6.04 -8.86 -3.04
CA PRO A 67 6.69 -7.90 -2.17
C PRO A 67 7.41 -6.78 -2.93
N ASP A 68 8.14 -7.12 -3.99
CA ASP A 68 8.96 -6.16 -4.77
C ASP A 68 8.10 -5.10 -5.46
N TRP A 69 6.95 -5.51 -6.02
CA TRP A 69 6.01 -4.57 -6.64
C TRP A 69 5.50 -3.54 -5.62
N ILE A 70 5.14 -3.99 -4.40
CA ILE A 70 4.66 -3.11 -3.34
C ILE A 70 5.74 -2.11 -2.91
N TYR A 71 6.97 -2.58 -2.74
CA TYR A 71 8.10 -1.71 -2.37
C TYR A 71 8.32 -0.61 -3.41
N ASN A 72 8.40 -0.99 -4.70
CA ASN A 72 8.58 -0.03 -5.79
C ASN A 72 7.39 0.94 -5.86
N PHE A 73 6.16 0.45 -5.75
CA PHE A 73 4.95 1.26 -5.82
C PHE A 73 4.88 2.32 -4.72
N ILE A 74 5.17 1.95 -3.46
CA ILE A 74 5.17 2.89 -2.34
C ILE A 74 6.25 3.97 -2.51
N ASN A 75 7.45 3.58 -2.94
CA ASN A 75 8.57 4.51 -3.12
C ASN A 75 8.31 5.50 -4.26
N ILE A 76 7.82 5.02 -5.41
CA ILE A 76 7.55 5.87 -6.58
C ILE A 76 6.44 6.89 -6.28
N HIS A 77 5.40 6.48 -5.57
CA HIS A 77 4.19 7.30 -5.43
C HIS A 77 4.05 8.03 -4.09
N SER A 78 5.01 7.85 -3.16
CA SER A 78 5.04 8.52 -1.84
C SER A 78 3.72 8.40 -1.09
N LEU A 79 3.18 7.18 -0.98
CA LEU A 79 1.87 6.94 -0.38
C LEU A 79 1.87 7.23 1.13
N LYS A 80 0.80 7.89 1.61
CA LYS A 80 0.54 8.08 3.04
C LYS A 80 -0.03 6.80 3.65
N ILE A 81 0.81 5.79 3.86
CA ILE A 81 0.42 4.58 4.57
C ILE A 81 0.72 4.71 6.06
N THR A 82 -0.16 4.14 6.90
CA THR A 82 0.01 4.21 8.36
C THR A 82 1.27 3.45 8.79
N THR A 83 1.98 3.93 9.82
CA THR A 83 3.23 3.35 10.33
C THR A 83 3.16 1.84 10.59
N ARG A 84 1.99 1.36 11.04
CA ARG A 84 1.72 -0.06 11.30
C ARG A 84 1.76 -0.91 10.03
N GLU A 85 1.26 -0.39 8.92
CA GLU A 85 1.29 -1.11 7.63
C GLU A 85 2.71 -1.12 7.07
N VAL A 86 3.45 -0.01 7.22
CA VAL A 86 4.85 0.02 6.77
C VAL A 86 5.70 -1.01 7.51
N SER A 87 5.56 -1.10 8.83
CA SER A 87 6.32 -2.07 9.66
C SER A 87 6.05 -3.52 9.25
N LYS A 88 4.80 -3.87 8.92
CA LYS A 88 4.44 -5.22 8.48
C LYS A 88 4.91 -5.51 7.06
N ILE A 89 4.81 -4.54 6.17
CA ILE A 89 5.34 -4.67 4.81
C ILE A 89 6.85 -4.87 4.89
N SER A 90 7.57 -4.08 5.69
CA SER A 90 9.02 -4.25 5.87
C SER A 90 9.40 -5.62 6.45
N GLU A 91 8.63 -6.16 7.41
CA GLU A 91 8.86 -7.50 7.95
C GLU A 91 8.69 -8.60 6.89
N ILE A 92 7.68 -8.47 6.03
CA ILE A 92 7.43 -9.37 4.90
C ILE A 92 8.57 -9.27 3.86
N LEU A 93 9.04 -8.05 3.56
CA LEU A 93 10.18 -7.85 2.66
C LEU A 93 11.45 -8.51 3.20
N THR A 94 11.74 -8.36 4.49
CA THR A 94 12.94 -8.96 5.11
C THR A 94 12.92 -10.49 5.18
N SER A 95 11.72 -11.09 5.25
CA SER A 95 11.56 -12.56 5.36
C SER A 95 11.51 -13.26 4.00
N SER A 96 11.25 -12.54 2.91
CA SER A 96 11.10 -13.10 1.56
C SER A 96 12.37 -13.05 0.70
N SER A 97 13.41 -12.29 1.07
CA SER A 97 14.63 -12.14 0.27
C SER A 97 15.85 -12.92 0.81
N SER A 98 16.01 -14.17 0.37
CA SER A 98 17.34 -14.78 0.15
C SER A 98 17.76 -14.46 -1.28
N SER A 99 18.35 -13.28 -1.53
CA SER A 99 19.22 -12.92 -2.66
C SER A 99 19.39 -11.39 -2.72
N THR A 100 20.52 -10.91 -2.22
CA THR A 100 21.22 -9.66 -2.56
C THR A 100 20.45 -8.54 -3.27
N VAL A 101 19.74 -7.70 -2.51
CA VAL A 101 19.77 -6.25 -2.75
C VAL A 101 20.16 -5.61 -1.44
N SER A 102 21.29 -4.93 -1.46
CA SER A 102 21.77 -4.07 -0.40
C SER A 102 20.69 -3.01 -0.09
N TYR A 103 19.86 -3.26 0.92
CA TYR A 103 18.94 -2.29 1.53
C TYR A 103 19.77 -1.23 2.29
N ILE A 104 20.60 -0.49 1.55
CA ILE A 104 21.41 0.59 2.08
C ILE A 104 20.51 1.81 2.16
N ASN A 105 20.08 2.06 3.39
CA ASN A 105 19.82 3.37 3.95
C ASN A 105 20.81 4.41 3.37
N THR A 106 20.41 5.14 2.33
CA THR A 106 21.16 6.30 1.85
C THR A 106 20.20 7.38 1.36
N LYS A 107 20.07 8.41 2.21
CA LYS A 107 19.86 9.82 1.85
C LYS A 107 18.93 10.07 0.64
N SER A 108 17.63 9.83 0.81
CA SER A 108 16.59 10.62 0.16
C SER A 108 15.27 10.49 0.92
N LYS A 109 15.17 11.27 2.00
CA LYS A 109 13.95 11.98 2.44
C LYS A 109 12.61 11.25 2.16
N VAL A 110 12.38 10.10 2.80
CA VAL A 110 11.04 9.58 3.06
C VAL A 110 10.85 9.55 4.56
N ILE A 111 9.79 10.21 5.01
CA ILE A 111 9.45 10.53 6.39
C ILE A 111 9.29 9.22 7.17
N PHE A 112 10.32 8.86 7.94
CA PHE A 112 10.32 7.75 8.89
C PHE A 112 10.69 8.22 10.30
N LEU A 113 10.27 9.43 10.65
CA LEU A 113 10.40 9.96 12.00
C LEU A 113 9.02 10.32 12.54
N THR A 114 8.48 9.45 13.39
CA THR A 114 8.00 9.87 14.71
C THR A 114 8.10 8.71 15.71
N LYS A 115 9.00 8.88 16.67
CA LYS A 115 9.10 8.27 18.01
C LYS A 115 9.54 6.79 18.13
N TYR A 116 10.84 6.57 18.00
CA TYR A 116 11.59 5.77 18.99
C TYR A 116 12.72 6.64 19.55
N GLN A 117 12.38 7.49 20.53
CA GLN A 117 13.31 8.01 21.54
C GLN A 117 12.51 8.81 22.59
N ALA A 118 12.28 8.17 23.74
CA ALA A 118 11.92 8.68 25.07
C ALA A 118 11.39 7.47 25.85
N PHE A 119 11.97 6.93 26.91
CA PHE A 119 13.04 7.30 27.82
C PHE A 119 13.52 5.98 28.46
N THR A 120 14.83 5.75 28.58
CA THR A 120 15.39 4.88 29.61
C THR A 120 16.34 5.77 30.40
N ILE A 121 15.87 6.23 31.55
CA ILE A 121 16.48 6.29 32.88
C ILE A 121 15.29 6.36 33.84
#